data_AF-A0A8C4KXI1-F1
#
_entry.id   AF-A0A8C4KXI1-F1
#
_cell.length_a   1.000
_cell.length_b   1.000
_cell.length_c   1.000
_cell.angle_alpha   90.00
_cell.angle_beta   90.00
_cell.angle_gamma   90.00
#
_symmetry.space_group_name_H-M   'P 1'
#
loop_
_entity.id
_entity.type
_entity.pdbx_description
1 polymer ?
#
loop_
_entity_poly.entity_id
_entity_poly.type
_entity_poly.pdbx_seq_one_letter_code
_entity_poly.pdbx_strand_id
1 'polypeptide(L)'
;MFEDYKRLKSLLIDFFRGPTVSNICLAGSEYVLHFTALNGKIYFQSYKLLLKKSGCRTRWIELEEIGPSLDLVLRRTHLASDDLYKLSVKSPKALKPNKKKNLSHGTFSTTYGRIHLQKQDLSKLQTRKMKGLKKRPAERITEDQEKKSKKMRKH
;
A
#
# COMPACT_ATOMS: atom_id res chain seq x y z
N MET A 1 -15.63 -25.14 -9.73
CA MET A 1 -16.63 -24.06 -9.66
C MET A 1 -15.95 -22.69 -9.45
N PHE A 2 -15.47 -22.34 -8.24
CA PHE A 2 -14.86 -21.01 -8.03
C PHE A 2 -13.58 -20.75 -8.84
N GLU A 3 -12.71 -21.75 -8.99
CA GLU A 3 -11.48 -21.59 -9.77
C GLU A 3 -11.78 -21.39 -11.27
N ASP A 4 -12.77 -22.08 -11.83
CA ASP A 4 -13.18 -21.92 -13.23
C ASP A 4 -13.66 -20.48 -13.52
N TYR A 5 -14.49 -19.90 -12.65
CA TYR A 5 -14.93 -18.51 -12.79
C TYR A 5 -13.79 -17.50 -12.63
N LYS A 6 -12.81 -17.79 -11.78
CA LYS A 6 -11.61 -16.96 -11.62
C LYS A 6 -10.76 -16.95 -12.89
N ARG A 7 -10.59 -18.12 -13.53
CA ARG A 7 -9.87 -18.23 -14.82
C ARG A 7 -10.63 -17.56 -15.95
N LEU A 8 -11.95 -17.73 -15.98
CA LEU A 8 -12.80 -17.06 -16.94
C LEU A 8 -12.75 -15.54 -16.78
N LYS A 9 -12.77 -15.02 -15.55
CA LYS A 9 -12.59 -13.59 -15.29
C LYS A 9 -11.28 -13.07 -15.87
N SER A 10 -10.16 -13.78 -15.65
CA SER A 10 -8.88 -13.39 -16.22
C SER A 10 -8.91 -13.38 -17.75
N LEU A 11 -9.53 -14.39 -18.37
CA LEU A 11 -9.69 -14.46 -19.83
C LEU A 11 -10.51 -13.29 -20.38
N LEU A 12 -11.66 -12.99 -19.77
CA LEU A 12 -12.54 -11.90 -20.21
C LEU A 12 -11.87 -10.53 -20.08
N ILE A 13 -11.14 -10.30 -18.99
CA ILE A 13 -10.38 -9.05 -18.82
C ILE A 13 -9.30 -8.93 -19.89
N ASP A 14 -8.57 -10.00 -20.18
CA ASP A 14 -7.49 -9.94 -21.17
C ASP A 14 -8.03 -9.72 -22.60
N PHE A 15 -9.18 -10.32 -22.92
CA PHE A 15 -9.85 -10.14 -24.21
C PHE A 15 -10.38 -8.72 -24.41
N PHE A 16 -11.00 -8.12 -23.38
CA PHE A 16 -11.69 -6.83 -23.52
C PHE A 16 -10.89 -5.60 -23.06
N ARG A 17 -9.73 -5.73 -22.38
CA ARG A 17 -9.02 -4.56 -21.83
C ARG A 17 -8.39 -3.64 -22.88
N GLY A 18 -8.05 -4.16 -24.06
CA GLY A 18 -7.31 -3.42 -25.08
C GLY A 18 -5.88 -3.01 -24.67
N PRO A 19 -5.34 -1.89 -25.20
CA PRO A 19 -3.98 -1.43 -24.92
C PRO A 19 -3.85 -0.84 -23.50
N THR A 20 -2.73 -1.12 -22.83
CA THR A 20 -2.43 -0.51 -21.53
C THR A 20 -1.95 0.92 -21.70
N VAL A 21 -2.76 1.88 -21.28
CA VAL A 21 -2.45 3.32 -21.31
C VAL A 21 -2.30 3.89 -19.90
N SER A 22 -1.47 4.92 -19.74
CA SER A 22 -1.26 5.57 -18.44
C SER A 22 -2.39 6.54 -18.06
N ASN A 23 -2.98 7.21 -19.06
CA ASN A 23 -4.04 8.19 -18.90
C ASN A 23 -5.18 7.89 -19.88
N ILE A 24 -6.41 8.13 -19.45
CA ILE A 24 -7.64 7.91 -20.23
C ILE A 24 -8.42 9.21 -20.26
N CYS A 25 -8.96 9.57 -21.43
CA CYS A 25 -9.88 10.70 -21.55
C CYS A 25 -11.29 10.28 -21.10
N LEU A 26 -11.89 11.03 -20.18
CA LEU A 26 -13.25 10.73 -19.68
C LEU A 26 -14.31 10.75 -20.79
N ALA A 27 -14.13 11.58 -21.82
CA ALA A 27 -15.04 11.61 -22.96
C ALA A 27 -14.97 10.34 -23.82
N GLY A 28 -13.87 9.59 -23.76
CA GLY A 28 -13.70 8.31 -24.47
C GLY A 28 -14.20 7.10 -23.69
N SER A 29 -14.65 7.27 -22.44
CA SER A 29 -15.26 6.19 -21.67
C SER A 29 -16.75 6.07 -22.00
N GLU A 30 -17.05 5.47 -23.14
CA GLU A 30 -18.42 5.42 -23.69
C GLU A 30 -19.18 4.16 -23.30
N TYR A 31 -18.49 3.03 -23.14
CA TYR A 31 -19.12 1.72 -22.95
C TYR A 31 -18.66 1.04 -21.66
N VAL A 32 -19.59 0.33 -21.01
CA VAL A 32 -19.33 -0.53 -19.86
C VAL A 32 -19.83 -1.93 -20.18
N LEU A 33 -18.92 -2.89 -20.08
CA LEU A 33 -19.22 -4.30 -20.16
C LEU A 33 -19.47 -4.85 -18.76
N HIS A 34 -20.64 -5.42 -18.55
CA HIS A 34 -21.09 -5.97 -17.29
C HIS A 34 -21.19 -7.50 -17.38
N PHE A 35 -20.60 -8.18 -16.40
CA PHE A 35 -20.62 -9.64 -16.30
C PHE A 35 -21.14 -10.05 -14.93
N THR A 36 -22.27 -10.77 -14.91
CA THR A 36 -22.87 -11.28 -13.66
C THR A 36 -22.90 -12.80 -13.67
N ALA A 37 -22.29 -13.43 -12.67
CA ALA A 37 -22.41 -14.88 -12.48
C ALA A 37 -23.50 -15.18 -11.47
N LEU A 38 -24.59 -15.84 -11.89
CA LEU A 38 -25.72 -16.20 -11.03
C LEU A 38 -26.27 -17.58 -11.40
N ASN A 39 -26.44 -18.44 -10.40
CA ASN A 39 -26.98 -19.80 -10.52
C ASN A 39 -26.33 -20.65 -11.64
N GLY A 40 -25.00 -20.58 -11.77
CA GLY A 40 -24.26 -21.34 -12.78
C GLY A 40 -24.28 -20.74 -14.19
N LYS A 41 -25.05 -19.68 -14.42
CA LYS A 41 -25.08 -18.91 -15.68
C LYS A 41 -24.26 -17.63 -15.53
N ILE A 42 -23.73 -17.15 -16.65
CA ILE A 42 -23.02 -15.89 -16.73
C ILE A 42 -23.79 -15.00 -17.69
N TYR A 43 -24.31 -13.91 -17.18
CA TYR A 43 -24.98 -12.88 -17.96
C TYR A 43 -23.94 -11.86 -18.38
N PHE A 44 -23.92 -11.54 -19.66
CA PHE A 44 -23.12 -10.49 -20.25
C PHE A 44 -24.05 -9.41 -20.79
N GLN A 45 -23.86 -8.19 -20.33
CA GLN A 45 -24.59 -7.02 -20.83
C GLN A 45 -23.62 -5.91 -21.18
N SER A 46 -23.99 -5.10 -22.17
CA SER A 46 -23.22 -3.96 -22.64
C SER A 46 -24.07 -2.71 -22.57
N TYR A 47 -23.55 -1.72 -21.85
CA TYR A 47 -24.21 -0.45 -21.57
C TYR A 47 -23.41 0.70 -22.13
N LYS A 48 -24.10 1.72 -22.62
CA LYS A 48 -23.53 3.03 -22.92
C LYS A 48 -23.67 3.96 -21.73
N LEU A 49 -22.61 4.69 -21.44
CA LEU A 49 -22.53 5.68 -20.38
C LEU A 49 -23.07 7.03 -20.88
N LEU A 50 -24.12 7.51 -20.23
CA LEU A 50 -24.65 8.86 -20.40
C LEU A 50 -24.28 9.71 -19.18
N LEU A 51 -23.42 10.69 -19.40
CA LEU A 51 -22.92 11.58 -18.35
C LEU A 51 -23.77 12.85 -18.27
N LYS A 52 -24.70 12.91 -17.31
CA LYS A 52 -25.55 14.07 -17.04
C LYS A 52 -24.89 15.06 -16.06
N LYS A 53 -25.32 16.31 -16.13
CA LYS A 53 -24.88 17.38 -15.21
C LYS A 53 -25.44 17.13 -13.81
N SER A 54 -24.60 17.21 -12.79
CA SER A 54 -24.92 16.83 -11.41
C SER A 54 -24.68 17.94 -10.37
N GLY A 55 -24.26 19.14 -10.77
CA GLY A 55 -23.96 20.25 -9.84
C GLY A 55 -22.72 20.07 -8.95
N CYS A 56 -22.19 18.85 -8.84
CA CYS A 56 -20.95 18.52 -8.14
C CYS A 56 -19.80 18.19 -9.10
N ARG A 57 -18.59 17.97 -8.55
CA ARG A 57 -17.38 17.61 -9.33
C ARG A 57 -17.53 16.30 -10.12
N THR A 58 -18.33 15.36 -9.64
CA THR A 58 -18.59 14.05 -10.28
C THR A 58 -19.91 14.09 -11.05
N ARG A 59 -19.89 13.72 -12.33
CA ARG A 59 -21.09 13.70 -13.21
C ARG A 59 -22.10 12.63 -12.77
N TRP A 60 -23.38 12.84 -13.07
CA TRP A 60 -24.43 11.84 -12.87
C TRP A 60 -24.37 10.82 -13.99
N ILE A 61 -24.35 9.53 -13.68
CA ILE A 61 -24.15 8.46 -14.66
C ILE A 61 -25.48 7.74 -14.88
N GLU A 62 -25.94 7.71 -16.12
CA GLU A 62 -27.03 6.85 -16.56
C GLU A 62 -26.51 5.82 -17.56
N LEU A 63 -27.15 4.65 -17.56
CA LEU A 63 -26.76 3.53 -18.40
C LEU A 63 -27.91 3.24 -19.38
N GLU A 64 -27.59 3.21 -20.67
CA GLU A 64 -28.50 2.79 -21.73
C GLU A 64 -28.02 1.44 -22.28
N GLU A 65 -28.90 0.44 -22.35
CA GLU A 65 -28.53 -0.85 -22.91
C GLU A 65 -28.41 -0.75 -24.44
N ILE A 66 -27.22 -1.07 -24.96
CA ILE A 66 -26.95 -1.10 -26.40
C ILE A 66 -26.77 -2.53 -26.90
N GLY A 67 -26.44 -3.45 -25.99
CA GLY A 67 -26.17 -4.84 -26.30
C GLY A 67 -24.73 -5.08 -26.78
N PRO A 68 -24.36 -6.35 -27.04
CA PRO A 68 -25.18 -7.56 -26.98
C PRO A 68 -25.48 -8.02 -25.54
N SER A 69 -26.63 -8.66 -25.36
CA SER A 69 -27.05 -9.30 -24.12
C SER A 69 -26.94 -10.82 -24.32
N LEU A 70 -26.04 -11.47 -23.57
CA LEU A 70 -25.74 -12.89 -23.74
C LEU A 70 -25.89 -13.67 -22.43
N ASP A 71 -26.54 -14.82 -22.53
CA ASP A 71 -26.63 -15.81 -21.46
C ASP A 71 -25.65 -16.95 -21.74
N LEU A 72 -24.53 -16.94 -21.02
CA LEU A 72 -23.46 -17.91 -21.18
C LEU A 72 -23.55 -19.00 -20.11
N VAL A 73 -23.28 -20.24 -20.51
CA VAL A 73 -23.18 -21.38 -19.59
C VAL A 73 -21.85 -22.06 -19.79
N LEU A 74 -21.09 -22.21 -18.71
CA LEU A 74 -19.82 -22.92 -18.74
C LEU A 74 -20.09 -24.43 -18.86
N ARG A 75 -19.59 -25.05 -19.93
CA ARG A 75 -19.76 -26.49 -20.17
C ARG A 75 -18.47 -27.26 -19.89
N ARG A 76 -17.62 -27.41 -20.91
CA ARG A 76 -16.34 -28.13 -20.80
C ARG A 76 -15.22 -27.15 -20.48
N THR A 77 -14.33 -27.51 -19.56
CA THR A 77 -13.14 -26.74 -19.21
C THR A 77 -11.89 -27.60 -19.37
N HIS A 78 -10.83 -27.00 -19.90
CA HIS A 78 -9.50 -27.60 -19.95
C HIS A 78 -8.52 -26.58 -19.39
N LEU A 79 -8.29 -26.66 -18.07
CA LEU A 79 -7.42 -25.73 -17.36
C LEU A 79 -5.97 -26.22 -17.43
N ALA A 80 -5.04 -25.26 -17.55
CA ALA A 80 -3.62 -25.55 -17.43
C ALA A 80 -3.26 -26.02 -16.01
N SER A 81 -2.18 -26.78 -15.88
CA SER A 81 -1.63 -27.15 -14.58
C SER A 81 -1.20 -25.92 -13.78
N ASP A 82 -1.21 -26.04 -12.46
CA ASP A 82 -0.89 -24.93 -11.55
C ASP A 82 0.53 -24.39 -11.76
N ASP A 83 1.48 -25.25 -12.11
CA ASP A 83 2.86 -24.85 -12.31
C ASP A 83 3.05 -24.06 -13.62
N LEU A 84 2.39 -24.47 -14.70
CA LEU A 84 2.38 -23.70 -15.94
C LEU A 84 1.74 -22.32 -15.75
N TYR A 85 0.67 -22.24 -14.96
CA TYR A 85 0.03 -20.95 -14.67
C TYR A 85 0.89 -20.03 -13.80
N LYS A 86 1.56 -20.57 -12.77
CA LYS A 86 2.51 -19.77 -11.97
C LYS A 86 3.63 -19.19 -12.82
N LEU A 87 4.11 -19.97 -13.80
CA LEU A 87 5.13 -19.51 -14.74
C LEU A 87 4.60 -18.41 -15.66
N SER A 88 3.38 -18.53 -16.18
CA SER A 88 2.80 -17.54 -17.10
C SER A 88 2.49 -16.19 -16.44
N VAL A 89 2.12 -16.18 -15.16
CA VAL A 89 1.82 -14.94 -14.40
C VAL A 89 3.08 -14.24 -13.86
N LYS A 90 4.27 -14.81 -14.11
CA LYS A 90 5.53 -14.26 -13.60
C LYS A 90 5.93 -12.99 -14.35
N SER A 91 5.76 -11.83 -13.71
CA SER A 91 6.24 -10.57 -14.26
C SER A 91 7.79 -10.50 -14.26
N PRO A 92 8.41 -9.88 -15.28
CA PRO A 92 9.86 -9.78 -15.41
C PRO A 92 10.48 -9.00 -14.25
N LYS A 93 11.64 -9.47 -13.78
CA LYS A 93 12.35 -8.87 -12.63
C LYS A 93 12.74 -7.41 -12.87
N ALA A 94 13.01 -7.02 -14.13
CA ALA A 94 13.35 -5.65 -14.49
C ALA A 94 12.19 -4.66 -14.24
N LEU A 95 10.94 -5.11 -14.39
CA LEU A 95 9.76 -4.28 -14.19
C LEU A 95 9.38 -4.17 -12.70
N LYS A 96 9.87 -5.08 -11.86
CA LYS A 96 9.61 -5.07 -10.41
C LYS A 96 10.68 -4.24 -9.70
N PRO A 97 10.33 -3.07 -9.14
CA PRO A 97 11.31 -2.26 -8.42
C PRO A 97 11.75 -2.99 -7.14
N ASN A 98 13.03 -3.33 -7.06
CA ASN A 98 13.61 -3.88 -5.84
C ASN A 98 13.73 -2.77 -4.79
N LYS A 99 12.88 -2.81 -3.76
CA LYS A 99 12.97 -1.89 -2.63
C LYS A 99 14.25 -2.16 -1.85
N LYS A 100 15.21 -1.24 -1.93
CA LYS A 100 16.40 -1.24 -1.08
C LYS A 100 16.05 -0.58 0.26
N LYS A 101 16.23 -1.30 1.38
CA LYS A 101 15.93 -0.79 2.72
C LYS A 101 16.75 0.47 3.01
N ASN A 102 16.15 1.44 3.72
CA ASN A 102 16.76 2.71 4.13
C ASN A 102 17.20 3.65 2.98
N LEU A 103 16.82 3.35 1.73
CA LEU A 103 17.10 4.20 0.59
C LEU A 103 15.79 4.76 0.03
N SER A 104 15.67 6.08 -0.04
CA SER A 104 14.53 6.77 -0.64
C SER A 104 15.00 7.69 -1.77
N HIS A 105 14.19 7.82 -2.82
CA HIS A 105 14.47 8.73 -3.93
C HIS A 105 13.57 9.96 -3.76
N GLY A 106 14.15 11.15 -3.82
CA GLY A 106 13.40 12.41 -3.82
C GLY A 106 12.78 12.72 -5.19
N THR A 107 11.90 13.71 -5.23
CA THR A 107 11.20 14.17 -6.44
C THR A 107 12.16 14.60 -7.56
N PHE A 108 13.35 15.09 -7.21
CA PHE A 108 14.40 15.51 -8.14
C PHE A 108 15.48 14.44 -8.38
N SER A 109 15.14 13.14 -8.21
CA SER A 109 16.09 12.04 -8.41
C SER A 109 17.32 12.08 -7.49
N THR A 110 17.24 12.77 -6.36
CA THR A 110 18.25 12.72 -5.29
C THR A 110 18.05 11.46 -4.45
N THR A 111 19.14 10.79 -4.06
CA THR A 111 19.06 9.58 -3.24
C THR A 111 19.32 9.92 -1.77
N TYR A 112 18.37 9.65 -0.90
CA TYR A 112 18.48 9.83 0.55
C TYR A 112 18.66 8.48 1.24
N GLY A 113 19.70 8.37 2.09
CA GLY A 113 19.88 7.26 3.02
C GLY A 113 19.37 7.64 4.41
N ARG A 114 18.51 6.83 5.00
CA ARG A 114 18.12 6.98 6.41
C ARG A 114 19.06 6.21 7.32
N ILE A 115 19.77 6.94 8.19
CA ILE A 115 20.59 6.35 9.24
C ILE A 115 19.74 6.31 10.51
N HIS A 116 19.48 5.11 11.02
CA HIS A 116 18.78 4.91 12.28
C HIS A 116 19.79 4.81 13.41
N LEU A 117 20.01 5.92 14.12
CA LEU A 117 20.83 5.93 15.32
C LEU A 117 20.08 5.23 16.45
N GLN A 118 20.75 4.29 17.11
CA GLN A 118 20.24 3.71 18.35
C GLN A 118 20.21 4.80 19.44
N LYS A 119 19.23 4.72 20.34
CA LYS A 119 19.19 5.54 21.54
C LYS A 119 20.49 5.34 22.34
N GLN A 120 21.23 6.42 22.58
CA GLN A 120 22.48 6.39 23.34
C GLN A 120 22.20 6.66 24.81
N ASP A 121 22.37 5.65 25.67
CA ASP A 121 22.21 5.79 27.12
C ASP A 121 23.52 6.26 27.76
N LEU A 122 23.60 7.56 28.07
CA LEU A 122 24.78 8.19 28.67
C LEU A 122 24.87 8.02 30.20
N SER A 123 23.87 7.41 30.83
CA SER A 123 23.85 7.16 32.27
C SER A 123 24.97 6.21 32.73
N LYS A 124 25.46 5.36 31.84
CA LYS A 124 26.59 4.46 32.08
C LYS A 124 27.95 5.11 31.81
N LEU A 125 27.97 6.33 31.26
CA LEU A 125 29.21 7.02 30.91
C LEU A 125 29.86 7.60 32.17
N GLN A 126 30.81 6.85 32.75
CA GLN A 126 31.62 7.37 33.85
C GLN A 126 32.69 8.31 33.30
N THR A 127 32.59 9.60 33.63
CA THR A 127 33.61 10.58 33.28
C THR A 127 34.87 10.38 34.12
N ARG A 128 36.02 10.80 33.56
CA ARG A 128 37.29 10.77 34.27
C ARG A 128 37.20 11.63 35.52
N LYS A 129 37.45 11.03 36.70
CA LYS A 129 37.39 11.70 38.00
C LYS A 129 38.60 12.62 38.22
N MET A 130 38.62 13.76 37.52
CA MET A 130 39.65 14.78 37.66
C MET A 130 39.70 15.37 39.07
N LYS A 131 40.90 15.74 39.52
CA LYS A 131 41.12 16.28 40.87
C LYS A 131 40.29 17.54 41.14
N GLY A 132 40.09 18.40 40.13
CA GLY A 132 39.29 19.61 40.24
C GLY A 132 37.78 19.39 40.37
N LEU A 133 37.26 18.23 39.96
CA LEU A 133 35.84 17.88 40.06
C LEU A 133 35.50 17.11 41.34
N LYS A 134 36.53 16.74 42.14
CA LYS A 134 36.33 16.09 43.43
C LYS A 134 35.98 17.16 44.47
N LYS A 135 34.78 17.06 45.06
CA LYS A 135 34.35 17.94 46.16
C LYS A 135 35.38 17.97 47.27
N ARG A 136 35.67 19.17 47.77
CA ARG A 136 36.56 19.38 48.91
C ARG A 136 35.85 18.93 50.20
N PRO A 137 36.59 18.57 51.26
CA PRO A 137 36.00 18.05 52.50
C PRO A 137 34.97 18.99 53.13
N ALA A 138 35.24 20.30 53.12
CA ALA A 138 34.36 21.32 53.70
C ALA A 138 32.98 21.40 53.02
N GLU A 139 32.92 21.20 51.70
CA GLU A 139 31.67 21.27 50.91
C GLU A 139 30.80 20.01 51.06
N ARG A 140 31.39 18.87 51.47
CA ARG A 140 30.62 17.65 51.73
C ARG A 140 29.82 17.73 53.02
N ILE A 141 30.40 18.36 54.04
CA ILE A 141 29.81 18.47 55.38
C ILE A 141 28.55 19.34 55.36
N THR A 142 28.59 20.47 54.64
CA THR A 142 27.45 21.38 54.49
C THR A 142 26.28 20.74 53.73
N GLU A 143 26.54 19.99 52.66
CA GLU A 143 25.49 19.29 51.91
C GLU A 143 24.81 18.16 52.69
N ASP A 144 25.57 17.42 53.51
CA ASP A 144 25.02 16.32 54.31
C ASP A 144 24.11 16.85 55.44
N GLN A 145 24.41 18.03 55.99
CA GLN A 145 23.52 18.74 56.91
C GLN A 145 22.26 19.26 56.20
N GLU A 146 22.40 19.81 54.99
CA GLU A 146 21.26 20.30 54.19
C GLU A 146 20.32 19.18 53.71
N LYS A 147 20.86 17.98 53.42
CA LYS A 147 20.04 16.81 53.05
C LYS A 147 19.28 16.25 54.24
N LYS A 148 19.88 16.24 55.44
CA LYS A 148 19.19 15.84 56.68
C LYS A 148 18.03 16.77 57.01
N SER A 149 18.22 18.09 56.89
CA SER A 149 17.16 19.07 57.15
C SER A 149 16.00 19.01 56.14
N LYS A 150 16.29 18.79 54.85
CA LYS A 150 15.26 18.62 53.80
C LYS A 150 14.46 17.31 53.94
N LYS A 151 15.05 16.25 54.51
CA LYS A 151 14.38 14.96 54.75
C LYS A 151 13.43 15.02 55.95
N MET A 152 13.77 15.80 56.99
CA MET A 152 12.89 16.04 58.14
C MET A 152 11.70 16.94 57.83
N ARG A 153 11.79 17.81 56.80
CA ARG A 153 10.70 18.72 56.38
C ARG A 153 9.63 18.09 55.48
N LYS A 154 9.82 16.85 55.01
CA LYS A 154 8.89 16.16 54.09
C LYS A 154 7.95 15.18 54.80
N HIS A 155 7.93 15.19 56.14
CA HIS A 155 7.09 14.31 56.94
C HIS A 155 6.07 15.11 57.73
#